data_AF-A0A959BKW7-F1
#
_entry.id   AF-A0A959BKW7-F1
#
_cell.length_a   1.000
_cell.length_b   1.000
_cell.length_c   1.000
_cell.angle_alpha   90.00
_cell.angle_beta   90.00
_cell.angle_gamma   90.00
#
_symmetry.space_group_name_H-M   'P 1'
#
loop_
_entity.id
_entity.type
_entity.pdbx_description
1 polymer ?
#
loop_
_entity_poly.entity_id
_entity_poly.type
_entity_poly.pdbx_seq_one_letter_code
_entity_poly.pdbx_strand_id
1 'polypeptide(L)'
;APVVNMVSAYGGIRWGSGMSRMFQYEHTQSRLGATLWENPELYLENSPIFNVDKIHTPVLILHNDHDSAVPWYQGIEFFVAMRRLNKPAWLLNYNDEPHWPLKWQNRLDFNRRLFQFFNYYLKGEGMPVWMKTGVPAIEKGMNSGLELSQEK
;
A
#
# COMPACT_ATOMS: atom_id res chain seq x y z
N ALA A 1 3.27 1.33 -3.79
CA ALA A 1 1.98 2.04 -3.68
C ALA A 1 0.90 1.33 -4.49
N PRO A 2 -0.22 0.90 -3.87
CA PRO A 2 -1.33 0.30 -4.61
C PRO A 2 -2.23 1.37 -5.25
N VAL A 3 -2.78 1.07 -6.43
CA VAL A 3 -3.98 1.73 -6.96
C VAL A 3 -5.14 0.77 -6.70
N VAL A 4 -6.12 1.19 -5.89
CA VAL A 4 -7.23 0.31 -5.46
C VAL A 4 -8.59 0.81 -5.90
N ASN A 5 -8.69 2.08 -6.25
CA ASN A 5 -9.89 2.73 -6.74
C ASN A 5 -9.54 3.49 -8.03
N MET A 6 -9.69 2.82 -9.17
CA MET A 6 -9.35 3.38 -10.47
C MET A 6 -10.26 4.55 -10.83
N VAL A 7 -11.49 4.62 -10.32
CA VAL A 7 -12.42 5.74 -10.55
C VAL A 7 -11.86 7.04 -9.99
N SER A 8 -11.51 7.06 -8.70
CA SER A 8 -10.92 8.26 -8.08
C SER A 8 -9.50 8.54 -8.56
N ALA A 9 -8.78 7.50 -8.98
CA ALA A 9 -7.40 7.60 -9.43
C ALA A 9 -7.25 8.05 -10.90
N TYR A 10 -8.26 7.84 -11.74
CA TYR A 10 -8.27 8.16 -13.18
C TYR A 10 -8.11 9.66 -13.46
N GLY A 11 -8.90 10.49 -12.76
CA GLY A 11 -8.84 11.95 -12.86
C GLY A 11 -7.64 12.59 -12.13
N GLY A 12 -6.74 11.80 -11.56
CA GLY A 12 -5.59 12.32 -10.81
C GLY A 12 -4.49 12.88 -11.70
N ILE A 13 -3.64 13.73 -11.10
CA ILE A 13 -2.39 14.24 -11.71
C ILE A 13 -1.20 13.54 -11.08
N ARG A 14 -0.19 13.21 -11.90
CA ARG A 14 1.14 12.84 -11.41
C ARG A 14 1.88 14.11 -11.01
N TRP A 15 1.88 14.46 -9.73
CA TRP A 15 2.42 15.72 -9.21
C TRP A 15 3.89 15.98 -9.58
N GLY A 16 4.68 14.92 -9.80
CA GLY A 16 6.09 15.05 -10.17
C GLY A 16 6.29 15.50 -11.62
N SER A 17 5.42 15.08 -12.55
CA SER A 17 5.54 15.40 -13.98
C SER A 17 4.47 16.35 -14.50
N GLY A 18 3.41 16.60 -13.73
CA GLY A 18 2.23 17.36 -14.17
C GLY A 18 1.31 16.60 -15.13
N MET A 19 1.62 15.35 -15.47
CA MET A 19 0.82 14.57 -16.41
C MET A 19 -0.51 14.13 -15.78
N SER A 20 -1.60 14.22 -16.54
CA SER A 20 -2.83 13.48 -16.24
C SER A 20 -2.51 11.99 -16.10
N ARG A 21 -3.22 11.27 -15.23
CA ARG A 21 -3.06 9.82 -15.08
C ARG A 21 -3.86 9.03 -16.11
N MET A 22 -4.73 9.68 -16.89
CA MET A 22 -5.59 9.04 -17.90
C MET A 22 -4.81 8.15 -18.89
N PHE A 23 -3.66 8.62 -19.39
CA PHE A 23 -2.81 7.83 -20.31
C PHE A 23 -2.41 6.46 -19.74
N GLN A 24 -2.29 6.36 -18.41
CA GLN A 24 -1.90 5.13 -17.74
C GLN A 24 -3.01 4.09 -17.74
N TYR A 25 -4.26 4.55 -17.63
CA TYR A 25 -5.43 3.71 -17.60
C TYR A 25 -5.83 3.30 -19.01
N GLU A 26 -5.85 4.24 -19.94
CA GLU A 26 -6.31 3.98 -21.31
C GLU A 26 -5.29 3.18 -22.13
N HIS A 27 -3.99 3.51 -22.02
CA HIS A 27 -3.01 3.05 -23.01
C HIS A 27 -1.75 2.35 -22.46
N THR A 28 -1.31 2.59 -21.22
CA THR A 28 0.03 2.13 -20.79
C THR A 28 0.06 1.09 -19.68
N GLN A 29 -0.01 1.44 -18.39
CA GLN A 29 0.17 0.46 -17.31
C GLN A 29 -1.06 -0.43 -17.12
N SER A 30 -2.26 0.15 -17.10
CA SER A 30 -3.51 -0.61 -16.93
C SER A 30 -4.11 -1.07 -18.26
N ARG A 31 -4.00 -0.27 -19.34
CA ARG A 31 -4.43 -0.60 -20.71
C ARG A 31 -5.90 -1.09 -20.79
N LEU A 32 -6.80 -0.39 -20.11
CA LEU A 32 -8.23 -0.67 -20.16
C LEU A 32 -8.85 -0.39 -21.53
N GLY A 33 -8.18 0.41 -22.38
CA GLY A 33 -8.60 0.64 -23.77
C GLY A 33 -9.86 1.51 -23.95
N ALA A 34 -10.42 2.02 -22.87
CA ALA A 34 -11.57 2.93 -22.87
C ALA A 34 -11.41 3.97 -21.75
N THR A 35 -11.97 5.15 -21.96
CA THR A 35 -12.11 6.17 -20.91
C THR A 35 -13.11 5.71 -19.84
N LEU A 36 -13.06 6.34 -18.67
CA LEU A 36 -14.02 6.08 -17.58
C LEU A 36 -15.48 6.31 -18.01
N TRP A 37 -15.72 7.24 -18.94
CA TRP A 37 -17.07 7.58 -19.39
C TRP A 37 -17.58 6.68 -20.51
N GLU A 38 -16.69 6.07 -21.30
CA GLU A 38 -17.07 5.09 -22.33
C GLU A 38 -17.42 3.74 -21.72
N ASN A 39 -16.66 3.30 -20.71
CA ASN A 39 -16.91 2.02 -20.05
C ASN A 39 -16.57 2.09 -18.55
N PRO A 40 -17.47 2.62 -17.70
CA PRO A 40 -17.23 2.73 -16.27
C PRO A 40 -17.11 1.38 -15.56
N GLU A 41 -17.70 0.32 -16.11
CA GLU A 41 -17.67 -1.02 -15.52
C GLU A 41 -16.24 -1.58 -15.47
N LEU A 42 -15.43 -1.37 -16.51
CA LEU A 42 -14.01 -1.76 -16.52
C LEU A 42 -13.24 -1.17 -15.33
N TYR A 43 -13.52 0.08 -14.97
CA TYR A 43 -12.85 0.75 -13.86
C TYR A 43 -13.32 0.22 -12.51
N LEU A 44 -14.61 -0.13 -12.38
CA LEU A 44 -15.16 -0.73 -11.16
C LEU A 44 -14.63 -2.15 -10.95
N GLU A 45 -14.68 -3.00 -11.98
CA GLU A 45 -14.22 -4.39 -11.92
C GLU A 45 -12.72 -4.49 -11.60
N ASN A 46 -11.91 -3.57 -12.14
CA ASN A 46 -10.46 -3.53 -11.89
C ASN A 46 -10.08 -2.73 -10.63
N SER A 47 -11.05 -2.33 -9.79
CA SER A 47 -10.79 -1.64 -8.53
C SER A 47 -10.89 -2.60 -7.33
N PRO A 48 -9.75 -3.03 -6.74
CA PRO A 48 -9.72 -3.89 -5.56
C PRO A 48 -10.56 -3.41 -4.38
N ILE A 49 -10.78 -2.10 -4.25
CA ILE A 49 -11.53 -1.53 -3.12
C ILE A 49 -12.96 -2.07 -3.01
N PHE A 50 -13.58 -2.49 -4.11
CA PHE A 50 -14.93 -3.06 -4.12
C PHE A 50 -14.98 -4.56 -3.81
N ASN A 51 -13.82 -5.21 -3.68
CA ASN A 51 -13.70 -6.65 -3.43
C ASN A 51 -12.87 -6.94 -2.17
N VAL A 52 -12.66 -5.96 -1.29
CA VAL A 52 -11.86 -6.12 -0.06
C VAL A 52 -12.47 -7.21 0.83
N ASP A 53 -13.79 -7.33 0.87
CA ASP A 53 -14.55 -8.38 1.58
C ASP A 53 -14.14 -9.80 1.17
N LYS A 54 -13.69 -9.99 -0.07
CA LYS A 54 -13.23 -11.27 -0.61
C LYS A 54 -11.76 -11.58 -0.30
N ILE A 55 -11.00 -10.66 0.30
CA ILE A 55 -9.60 -10.89 0.67
C ILE A 55 -9.51 -11.74 1.93
N HIS A 56 -8.98 -12.96 1.83
CA HIS A 56 -8.79 -13.85 2.98
C HIS A 56 -7.32 -13.98 3.41
N THR A 57 -6.41 -13.32 2.70
CA THR A 57 -4.98 -13.36 2.97
C THR A 57 -4.51 -12.09 3.70
N PRO A 58 -3.51 -12.21 4.58
CA PRO A 58 -2.84 -11.05 5.18
C PRO A 58 -2.20 -10.15 4.11
N VAL A 59 -2.26 -8.82 4.29
CA VAL A 59 -1.72 -7.85 3.31
C VAL A 59 -0.73 -6.89 3.95
N LEU A 60 0.47 -6.79 3.39
CA LEU A 60 1.44 -5.74 3.69
C LEU A 60 1.42 -4.67 2.59
N ILE A 61 1.16 -3.42 2.95
CA ILE A 61 1.05 -2.29 2.04
C ILE A 61 2.26 -1.37 2.22
N LEU A 62 2.94 -1.02 1.13
CA LEU A 62 3.92 0.06 1.09
C LEU A 62 3.34 1.25 0.31
N HIS A 63 3.19 2.40 0.98
CA HIS A 63 2.79 3.66 0.34
C HIS A 63 3.37 4.87 1.10
N ASN A 64 4.22 5.63 0.42
CA ASN A 64 4.84 6.82 0.97
C ASN A 64 3.96 8.06 0.77
N ASP A 65 4.13 9.07 1.62
CA ASP A 65 3.25 10.25 1.66
C ASP A 65 3.57 11.30 0.57
N HIS A 66 4.78 11.27 0.03
CA HIS A 66 5.24 12.11 -1.09
C HIS A 66 5.25 11.36 -2.43
N ASP A 67 4.47 10.27 -2.55
CA ASP A 67 4.28 9.58 -3.81
C ASP A 67 3.59 10.49 -4.84
N SER A 68 4.37 10.86 -5.86
CA SER A 68 3.92 11.76 -6.91
C SER A 68 3.30 11.03 -8.11
N ALA A 69 3.33 9.69 -8.13
CA ALA A 69 2.78 8.86 -9.21
C ALA A 69 1.44 8.23 -8.82
N VAL A 70 1.25 7.90 -7.55
CA VAL A 70 0.02 7.36 -6.97
C VAL A 70 -0.38 8.19 -5.76
N PRO A 71 -1.61 8.75 -5.70
CA PRO A 71 -2.09 9.47 -4.54
C PRO A 71 -2.05 8.62 -3.28
N TRP A 72 -1.42 9.14 -2.22
CA TRP A 72 -1.25 8.45 -0.93
C TRP A 72 -2.56 7.88 -0.35
N TYR A 73 -3.67 8.58 -0.58
CA TYR A 73 -5.01 8.16 -0.16
C TYR A 73 -5.44 6.79 -0.71
N GLN A 74 -4.88 6.31 -1.82
CA GLN A 74 -5.14 4.94 -2.31
C GLN A 74 -4.59 3.87 -1.36
N GLY A 75 -3.45 4.14 -0.70
CA GLY A 75 -2.92 3.25 0.34
C GLY A 75 -3.74 3.32 1.61
N ILE A 76 -4.17 4.54 1.99
CA ILE A 76 -4.99 4.77 3.18
C ILE A 76 -6.35 4.09 3.03
N GLU A 77 -7.08 4.30 1.92
CA GLU A 77 -8.42 3.74 1.74
C GLU A 77 -8.37 2.21 1.76
N PHE A 78 -7.35 1.60 1.15
CA PHE A 78 -7.19 0.14 1.17
C PHE A 78 -6.91 -0.39 2.58
N PHE A 79 -5.98 0.25 3.29
CA PHE A 79 -5.64 -0.14 4.66
C PHE A 79 -6.85 0.00 5.58
N VAL A 80 -7.55 1.14 5.53
CA VAL A 80 -8.74 1.40 6.35
C VAL A 80 -9.87 0.42 6.02
N ALA A 81 -10.09 0.10 4.73
CA ALA A 81 -11.09 -0.90 4.34
C ALA A 81 -10.76 -2.30 4.88
N MET A 82 -9.51 -2.75 4.77
CA MET A 82 -9.06 -4.01 5.35
C MET A 82 -9.28 -4.04 6.86
N ARG A 83 -8.89 -2.97 7.57
CA ARG A 83 -9.08 -2.83 9.02
C ARG A 83 -10.56 -2.84 9.40
N ARG A 84 -11.41 -2.14 8.63
CA ARG A 84 -12.86 -2.09 8.86
C ARG A 84 -13.51 -3.47 8.79
N LEU A 85 -12.99 -4.34 7.92
CA LEU A 85 -13.46 -5.71 7.74
C LEU A 85 -12.71 -6.73 8.60
N ASN A 86 -11.95 -6.28 9.60
CA ASN A 86 -11.15 -7.11 10.50
C ASN A 86 -10.17 -8.05 9.77
N LYS A 87 -9.65 -7.63 8.62
CA LYS A 87 -8.67 -8.39 7.85
C LYS A 87 -7.25 -8.01 8.29
N PRO A 88 -6.32 -8.97 8.41
CA PRO A 88 -4.93 -8.67 8.77
C PRO A 88 -4.28 -7.79 7.71
N ALA A 89 -3.93 -6.57 8.07
CA ALA A 89 -3.27 -5.63 7.17
C ALA A 89 -2.32 -4.70 7.92
N TRP A 90 -1.25 -4.30 7.23
CA TRP A 90 -0.25 -3.35 7.70
C TRP A 90 0.06 -2.33 6.62
N LEU A 91 0.23 -1.07 7.02
CA LEU A 91 0.65 0.02 6.14
C LEU A 91 2.01 0.55 6.58
N LEU A 92 3.01 0.38 5.72
CA LEU A 92 4.33 0.99 5.85
C LEU A 92 4.34 2.31 5.09
N ASN A 93 4.62 3.38 5.83
CA ASN A 93 4.72 4.74 5.30
C ASN A 93 6.04 5.38 5.74
N TYR A 94 6.90 5.65 4.75
CA TYR A 94 8.13 6.40 4.95
C TYR A 94 7.87 7.85 4.58
N ASN A 95 7.99 8.76 5.55
CA ASN A 95 7.74 10.18 5.32
C ASN A 95 8.77 10.78 4.37
N ASP A 96 8.30 11.68 3.52
CA ASP A 96 9.08 12.42 2.52
C ASP A 96 9.74 11.54 1.47
N GLU A 97 9.33 10.28 1.36
CA GLU A 97 9.78 9.38 0.30
C GLU A 97 8.81 9.45 -0.90
N PRO A 98 9.33 9.36 -2.13
CA PRO A 98 8.51 9.36 -3.33
C PRO A 98 7.87 7.97 -3.55
N HIS A 99 7.50 7.65 -4.80
CA HIS A 99 6.86 6.38 -5.17
C HIS A 99 7.57 5.11 -4.66
N TRP A 100 8.89 5.19 -4.47
CA TRP A 100 9.71 4.15 -3.86
C TRP A 100 10.61 4.75 -2.76
N PRO A 101 10.87 4.06 -1.64
CA PRO A 101 11.84 4.54 -0.66
C PRO A 101 13.25 4.60 -1.28
N LEU A 102 13.87 5.78 -1.25
CA LEU A 102 15.19 6.05 -1.81
C LEU A 102 16.27 6.10 -0.73
N LYS A 103 15.96 6.66 0.45
CA LYS A 103 16.93 6.77 1.56
C LYS A 103 17.36 5.36 1.98
N TRP A 104 18.66 5.17 2.16
CA TRP A 104 19.24 3.85 2.45
C TRP A 104 18.60 3.17 3.67
N GLN A 105 18.42 3.92 4.76
CA GLN A 105 17.79 3.45 5.98
C GLN A 105 16.34 2.95 5.75
N ASN A 106 15.58 3.64 4.89
CA ASN A 106 14.20 3.27 4.59
C ASN A 106 14.15 2.02 3.70
N ARG A 107 15.07 1.89 2.74
CA ARG A 107 15.23 0.66 1.96
C ARG A 107 15.58 -0.53 2.85
N LEU A 108 16.50 -0.37 3.79
CA LEU A 108 16.90 -1.42 4.71
C LEU A 108 15.75 -1.84 5.64
N ASP A 109 15.05 -0.88 6.25
CA ASP A 109 13.90 -1.13 7.10
C ASP A 109 12.76 -1.82 6.33
N PHE A 110 12.43 -1.33 5.12
CA PHE A 110 11.39 -1.95 4.28
C PHE A 110 11.71 -3.41 3.96
N ASN A 111 12.94 -3.69 3.52
CA ASN A 111 13.34 -5.07 3.21
C ASN A 111 13.28 -5.96 4.46
N ARG A 112 13.73 -5.47 5.63
CA ARG A 112 13.63 -6.23 6.89
C ARG A 112 12.17 -6.58 7.23
N ARG A 113 11.26 -5.61 7.16
CA ARG A 113 9.83 -5.83 7.44
C ARG A 113 9.20 -6.77 6.44
N LEU A 114 9.55 -6.65 5.15
CA LEU A 114 9.09 -7.55 4.10
C LEU A 114 9.54 -9.00 4.37
N PHE A 115 10.81 -9.20 4.73
CA PHE A 115 11.32 -10.51 5.13
C PHE A 115 10.61 -11.06 6.36
N GLN A 116 10.43 -10.25 7.40
CA GLN A 116 9.74 -10.70 8.62
C GLN A 116 8.28 -11.08 8.36
N PHE A 117 7.57 -10.31 7.53
CA PHE A 117 6.20 -10.61 7.13
C PHE A 117 6.11 -11.98 6.46
N PHE A 118 6.97 -12.26 5.48
CA PHE A 118 7.00 -13.57 4.83
C PHE A 118 7.50 -14.67 5.75
N ASN A 119 8.52 -14.42 6.57
CA ASN A 119 9.04 -15.42 7.50
C ASN A 119 7.97 -15.86 8.51
N TYR A 120 7.17 -14.93 9.04
CA TYR A 120 6.05 -15.27 9.92
C TYR A 120 5.01 -16.15 9.20
N TYR A 121 4.53 -15.73 8.03
CA TYR A 121 3.44 -16.43 7.34
C TYR A 121 3.86 -17.69 6.55
N LEU A 122 5.11 -17.76 6.09
CA LEU A 122 5.58 -18.81 5.18
C LEU A 122 6.66 -19.71 5.77
N LYS A 123 7.31 -19.31 6.88
CA LYS A 123 8.37 -20.10 7.54
C LYS A 123 8.08 -20.45 9.01
N GLY A 124 7.00 -19.92 9.60
CA GLY A 124 6.65 -20.18 10.99
C GLY A 124 7.59 -19.54 12.01
N GLU A 125 8.32 -18.50 11.62
CA GLU A 125 9.09 -17.68 12.57
C GLU A 125 8.13 -16.88 13.48
N GLY A 126 8.64 -16.32 14.58
CA GLY A 126 7.83 -15.50 15.49
C GLY A 126 7.29 -14.24 14.81
N MET A 127 6.13 -13.75 15.26
CA MET A 127 5.60 -12.47 14.80
C MET A 127 6.51 -11.33 15.32
N PRO A 128 6.96 -10.38 14.50
CA PRO A 128 7.67 -9.21 15.00
C PRO A 128 6.70 -8.25 15.72
N VAL A 129 7.20 -7.49 16.70
CA VAL A 129 6.39 -6.56 17.52
C VAL A 129 5.63 -5.56 16.66
N TRP A 130 6.26 -5.02 15.61
CA TRP A 130 5.60 -4.08 14.70
C TRP A 130 4.38 -4.67 13.99
N MET A 131 4.33 -5.99 13.79
CA MET A 131 3.15 -6.65 13.22
C MET A 131 2.05 -6.82 14.27
N LYS A 132 2.40 -7.10 15.53
CA LYS A 132 1.44 -7.34 16.60
C LYS A 132 0.73 -6.05 17.03
N THR A 133 1.49 -4.98 17.28
CA THR A 133 0.97 -3.74 17.89
C THR A 133 1.11 -2.50 17.02
N GLY A 134 1.84 -2.58 15.91
CA GLY A 134 2.32 -1.39 15.21
C GLY A 134 3.44 -0.68 15.98
N VAL A 135 4.00 0.37 15.37
CA VAL A 135 4.95 1.28 16.02
C VAL A 135 4.25 2.63 16.21
N PRO A 136 4.07 3.12 17.45
CA PRO A 136 3.48 4.43 17.68
C PRO A 136 4.26 5.54 16.97
N ALA A 137 3.56 6.57 16.48
CA ALA A 137 4.21 7.68 15.77
C ALA A 137 5.27 8.40 16.63
N ILE A 138 5.05 8.47 17.95
CA ILE A 138 5.98 9.06 18.92
C ILE A 138 7.25 8.23 19.13
N GLU A 139 7.23 6.94 18.78
CA GLU A 139 8.39 6.05 18.88
C GLU A 139 9.14 5.92 17.55
N LYS A 140 8.65 6.55 16.48
CA LYS A 140 9.25 6.44 15.15
C LYS A 140 10.69 6.95 15.17
N GLY A 141 11.62 6.09 14.75
CA GLY A 141 13.06 6.37 14.76
C GLY A 141 13.75 6.12 16.11
N MET A 142 12.99 5.85 17.18
CA MET A 142 13.50 5.46 18.49
C MET A 142 13.37 3.94 18.69
N ASN A 143 12.18 3.40 18.41
CA ASN A 143 11.89 1.98 18.42
C ASN A 143 11.37 1.55 17.04
N SER A 144 11.95 0.47 16.51
CA SER A 144 11.59 -0.08 15.20
C SER A 144 10.57 -1.22 15.29
N GLY A 145 10.41 -1.84 16.47
CA GLY A 145 9.57 -3.01 16.70
C GLY A 145 10.00 -4.25 15.90
N LEU A 146 11.27 -4.33 15.50
CA LEU A 146 11.81 -5.42 14.67
C LEU A 146 12.10 -6.70 15.48
N GLU A 147 12.16 -6.62 16.79
CA GLU A 147 12.26 -7.78 17.67
C GLU A 147 11.03 -8.69 17.59
N LEU A 148 11.22 -9.98 17.85
CA LEU A 148 10.14 -10.96 17.86
C LEU A 148 9.30 -10.81 19.14
N SER A 149 7.97 -10.91 19.03
CA SER A 149 7.10 -10.94 20.19
C SER A 149 7.30 -12.23 20.97
N GLN A 150 7.38 -12.12 22.30
CA GLN A 150 7.64 -13.27 23.20
C GLN A 150 6.46 -14.25 23.34
N GLU A 151 5.34 -13.99 22.67
CA GLU A 151 4.13 -14.82 22.71
C GLU A 151 3.75 -15.24 21.29
N LYS A 152 3.44 -16.53 21.11
CA LYS A 152 2.81 -17.08 19.91
C LYS A 152 1.30 -16.88 19.95
#